data_AF-A0A947CVI0-F1
#
_entry.id   AF-A0A947CVI0-F1
#
_cell.length_a   1.000
_cell.length_b   1.000
_cell.length_c   1.000
_cell.angle_alpha   90.00
_cell.angle_beta   90.00
_cell.angle_gamma   90.00
#
_symmetry.space_group_name_H-M   'P 1'
#
loop_
_entity.id
_entity.type
_entity.pdbx_description
1 polymer ?
#
loop_
_entity_poly.entity_id
_entity_poly.type
_entity_poly.pdbx_seq_one_letter_code
_entity_poly.pdbx_strand_id
1 'polypeptide(L)'
;MRAEARRRGKLEHRHQKFTSSARGSTRWAREYRKRTAVERVFSRLDTMDGFETPTIQGLKKMRVRVGFARVVMPGMALGRLSEGWPGELRRFVRVA
;
A
#
# COMPACT_ATOMS: atom_id res chain seq x y z
N MET A 1 4.71 -2.52 55.42
CA MET A 1 4.02 -2.51 54.11
C MET A 1 4.74 -1.50 53.22
N ARG A 2 5.68 -1.95 52.38
CA ARG A 2 6.60 -1.08 51.63
C ARG A 2 5.86 -0.39 50.46
N ALA A 3 5.82 0.93 50.49
CA ALA A 3 5.45 1.76 49.35
C ALA A 3 6.62 1.80 48.36
N GLU A 4 6.62 0.90 47.37
CA GLU A 4 7.54 0.99 46.25
C GLU A 4 7.07 2.07 45.27
N ALA A 5 7.66 3.25 45.43
CA ALA A 5 7.66 4.31 44.44
C ALA A 5 8.16 3.74 43.10
N ARG A 6 7.21 3.54 42.17
CA ARG A 6 7.46 3.16 40.77
C ARG A 6 8.44 4.16 40.14
N ARG A 7 9.69 3.75 39.99
CA ARG A 7 10.70 4.43 39.17
C ARG A 7 10.16 4.58 37.75
N ARG A 8 9.76 5.80 37.37
CA ARG A 8 9.53 6.14 35.96
C ARG A 8 10.88 6.42 35.30
N GLY A 9 11.56 5.35 34.87
CA GLY A 9 12.70 5.48 33.96
C GLY A 9 12.21 6.01 32.61
N LYS A 10 12.90 7.02 32.06
CA LYS A 10 12.66 7.56 30.71
C LYS A 10 12.77 6.42 29.69
N LEU A 11 11.66 6.10 29.03
CA LEU A 11 11.64 5.19 27.89
C LEU A 11 12.06 5.96 26.64
N GLU A 12 13.33 5.81 26.27
CA GLU A 12 13.86 6.11 24.93
C GLU A 12 12.87 5.62 23.88
N HIS A 13 12.29 6.55 23.12
CA HIS A 13 11.20 6.31 22.19
C HIS A 13 11.66 5.52 20.96
N ARG A 14 11.82 4.20 21.12
CA ARG A 14 11.75 3.29 19.97
C ARG A 14 10.26 3.12 19.67
N HIS A 15 9.75 3.80 18.65
CA HIS A 15 8.37 3.63 18.17
C HIS A 15 8.14 2.17 17.75
N GLN A 16 7.82 1.30 18.71
CA GLN A 16 7.19 0.03 18.41
C GLN A 16 5.86 0.38 17.78
N LYS A 17 5.68 0.05 16.50
CA LYS A 17 4.42 0.26 15.79
C LYS A 17 3.35 -0.53 16.56
N PHE A 18 2.53 0.16 17.35
CA PHE A 18 1.43 -0.41 18.10
C PHE A 18 0.32 -0.79 17.12
N THR A 19 0.50 -1.89 16.42
CA THR A 19 -0.58 -2.48 15.65
C THR A 19 -1.54 -3.16 16.61
N SER A 20 -2.84 -2.99 16.39
CA SER A 20 -3.89 -3.57 17.27
C SER A 20 -3.80 -5.09 17.42
N SER A 21 -3.10 -5.76 16.50
CA SER A 21 -2.80 -7.18 16.56
C SER A 21 -1.34 -7.41 16.96
N ALA A 22 -1.12 -8.32 17.92
CA ALA A 22 0.21 -8.76 18.31
C ALA A 22 0.96 -9.41 17.13
N ARG A 23 2.24 -9.09 16.95
CA ARG A 23 3.06 -9.57 15.81
C ARG A 23 3.16 -11.09 15.70
N GLY A 24 3.13 -11.81 16.82
CA GLY A 24 3.16 -13.28 16.85
C GLY A 24 1.80 -13.95 16.64
N SER A 25 0.71 -13.17 16.53
CA SER A 25 -0.63 -13.75 16.38
C SER A 25 -0.86 -14.30 14.97
N THR A 26 -1.66 -15.36 14.86
CA THR A 26 -2.11 -15.89 13.57
C THR A 26 -2.87 -14.85 12.75
N ARG A 27 -3.58 -13.93 13.43
CA ARG A 27 -4.24 -12.78 12.82
C ARG A 27 -3.24 -11.86 12.11
N TRP A 28 -2.12 -11.53 12.77
CA TRP A 28 -1.05 -10.74 12.18
C TRP A 28 -0.47 -11.45 10.95
N ALA A 29 -0.12 -12.74 11.07
CA ALA A 29 0.45 -13.49 9.96
C ALA A 29 -0.48 -13.51 8.73
N ARG A 30 -1.79 -13.70 8.94
CA ARG A 30 -2.79 -13.69 7.87
C ARG A 30 -2.90 -12.33 7.19
N GLU A 31 -2.98 -11.24 7.94
CA GLU A 31 -3.09 -9.90 7.37
C GLU A 31 -1.77 -9.46 6.70
N TYR A 32 -0.63 -9.73 7.34
CA TYR A 32 0.68 -9.40 6.79
C TYR A 32 1.01 -10.18 5.51
N ARG A 33 0.42 -11.38 5.32
CA ARG A 33 0.52 -12.13 4.06
C ARG A 33 -0.13 -11.38 2.88
N LYS A 34 -1.08 -10.47 3.13
CA LYS A 34 -1.69 -9.63 2.08
C LYS A 34 -0.80 -8.47 1.65
N ARG A 35 0.32 -8.20 2.34
CA ARG A 35 1.23 -7.08 2.01
C ARG A 35 1.68 -7.09 0.56
N THR A 36 1.94 -8.27 0.01
CA THR A 36 2.44 -8.42 -1.36
C THR A 36 1.40 -7.94 -2.39
N ALA A 37 0.11 -8.06 -2.09
CA ALA A 37 -0.92 -7.50 -2.95
C ALA A 37 -0.86 -5.95 -2.94
N VAL A 38 -0.63 -5.35 -1.78
CA VAL A 38 -0.46 -3.90 -1.63
C VAL A 38 0.81 -3.42 -2.33
N GLU A 39 1.94 -4.08 -2.10
CA GLU A 39 3.23 -3.78 -2.74
C GLU A 39 3.13 -3.85 -4.28
N ARG A 40 2.38 -4.80 -4.83
CA ARG A 40 2.13 -4.88 -6.28
C ARG A 40 1.36 -3.69 -6.83
N VAL A 41 0.36 -3.20 -6.10
CA VAL A 41 -0.40 -2.01 -6.51
C VAL A 41 0.51 -0.79 -6.48
N PHE A 42 1.32 -0.63 -5.43
CA PHE A 42 2.26 0.48 -5.34
C PHE A 42 3.35 0.43 -6.40
N SER A 43 3.95 -0.73 -6.65
CA SER A 43 4.93 -0.90 -7.74
C SER A 43 4.34 -0.54 -9.10
N ARG A 44 3.05 -0.85 -9.35
CA ARG A 44 2.40 -0.48 -10.61
C ARG A 44 2.18 1.03 -10.73
N LEU A 45 1.76 1.69 -9.65
CA LEU A 45 1.67 3.15 -9.63
C LEU A 45 3.05 3.78 -9.89
N ASP A 46 4.09 3.27 -9.26
CA ASP A 46 5.45 3.80 -9.38
C ASP A 46 5.96 3.66 -10.82
N THR A 47 5.99 2.44 -11.34
CA THR A 47 6.68 2.09 -12.59
C THR A 47 5.81 2.30 -13.84
N MET A 48 4.51 2.02 -13.80
CA MET A 48 3.64 2.11 -14.99
C MET A 48 2.96 3.46 -15.14
N ASP A 49 2.56 4.09 -14.04
CA ASP A 49 1.96 5.44 -14.06
C ASP A 49 3.02 6.56 -13.94
N GLY A 50 4.29 6.19 -13.73
CA GLY A 50 5.45 7.09 -13.81
C GLY A 50 5.62 8.00 -12.59
N PHE A 51 5.25 7.55 -11.39
CA PHE A 51 5.39 8.33 -10.16
C PHE A 51 6.80 8.26 -9.53
N GLU A 52 7.68 7.38 -10.01
CA GLU A 52 9.08 7.26 -9.56
C GLU A 52 9.86 8.57 -9.70
N THR A 53 9.55 9.34 -10.75
CA THR A 53 10.15 10.66 -10.99
C THR A 53 9.08 11.75 -10.84
N PRO A 54 8.95 12.35 -9.65
CA PRO A 54 7.93 13.35 -9.40
C PRO A 54 8.21 14.63 -10.19
N THR A 55 7.59 14.74 -11.36
CA THR A 55 7.62 15.93 -12.23
C THR A 55 6.51 16.93 -11.88
N ILE A 56 5.48 16.49 -11.15
CA ILE A 56 4.31 17.30 -10.80
C ILE A 56 4.56 18.08 -9.51
N GLN A 57 4.58 19.41 -9.62
CA GLN A 57 4.66 20.30 -8.46
C GLN A 57 3.30 20.53 -7.81
N GLY A 58 3.24 20.37 -6.49
CA GLY A 58 2.08 20.66 -5.65
C GLY A 58 1.25 19.43 -5.27
N LEU A 59 1.02 19.29 -3.95
CA LEU A 59 0.32 18.14 -3.36
C LEU A 59 -1.10 17.94 -3.90
N LYS A 60 -1.83 19.02 -4.19
CA LYS A 60 -3.20 18.92 -4.73
C LYS A 60 -3.20 18.25 -6.11
N LYS A 61 -2.27 18.62 -6.99
CA LYS A 61 -2.13 18.03 -8.33
C LYS A 61 -1.74 16.56 -8.24
N MET A 62 -0.76 16.25 -7.38
CA MET A 62 -0.32 14.86 -7.15
C MET A 62 -1.46 13.98 -6.61
N ARG A 63 -2.23 14.48 -5.63
CA ARG A 63 -3.36 13.74 -5.04
C ARG A 63 -4.41 13.39 -6.09
N VAL A 64 -4.73 14.33 -6.98
CA VAL A 64 -5.67 14.09 -8.08
C VAL A 64 -5.11 13.05 -9.04
N ARG A 65 -3.84 13.18 -9.46
CA ARG A 65 -3.21 12.26 -10.42
C ARG A 65 -3.14 10.82 -9.90
N VAL A 66 -2.72 10.63 -8.64
CA VAL A 66 -2.71 9.31 -7.98
C VAL A 66 -4.13 8.76 -7.81
N GLY A 67 -5.09 9.63 -7.47
CA GLY A 67 -6.50 9.27 -7.39
C GLY A 67 -7.04 8.70 -8.72
N PHE A 68 -6.76 9.38 -9.83
CA PHE A 68 -7.12 8.91 -11.17
C PHE A 68 -6.43 7.60 -11.52
N ALA A 69 -5.12 7.46 -11.29
CA ALA A 69 -4.38 6.23 -11.56
C ALA A 69 -5.01 5.02 -10.83
N ARG A 70 -5.44 5.21 -9.58
CA ARG A 70 -6.10 4.17 -8.78
C ARG A 70 -7.49 3.77 -9.30
N VAL A 71 -8.20 4.64 -10.02
CA VAL A 71 -9.49 4.33 -10.64
C VAL A 71 -9.29 3.65 -12.00
N VAL A 72 -8.35 4.16 -12.80
CA VAL A 72 -8.08 3.66 -14.16
C VAL A 72 -7.55 2.22 -14.13
N MET A 73 -6.68 1.89 -13.19
CA MET A 73 -6.05 0.57 -13.08
C MET A 73 -7.05 -0.61 -12.94
N PRO A 74 -8.00 -0.60 -11.97
CA PRO A 74 -9.06 -1.62 -11.90
C PRO A 74 -10.08 -1.49 -13.04
N GLY A 75 -10.36 -0.28 -13.53
CA GLY A 75 -11.24 -0.08 -14.68
C GLY A 75 -10.76 -0.80 -15.95
N MET A 76 -9.45 -0.70 -16.25
CA MET A 76 -8.83 -1.45 -17.35
C MET A 76 -8.91 -2.96 -17.15
N ALA A 77 -8.70 -3.45 -15.92
CA ALA A 77 -8.82 -4.87 -15.63
C ALA A 77 -10.25 -5.37 -15.84
N LEU A 78 -11.26 -4.58 -15.41
CA LEU A 78 -12.67 -4.89 -15.62
C LEU A 78 -13.02 -4.92 -17.11
N GLY A 79 -12.58 -3.92 -17.88
CA GLY A 79 -12.79 -3.86 -19.33
C GLY A 79 -12.25 -5.09 -20.05
N ARG A 80 -11.04 -5.54 -19.70
CA ARG A 80 -10.46 -6.75 -20.29
C ARG A 80 -11.17 -8.04 -19.89
N LEU A 81 -11.70 -8.09 -18.67
CA LEU A 81 -12.52 -9.22 -18.26
C LEU A 81 -13.81 -9.27 -19.09
N SER A 82 -14.45 -8.13 -19.34
CA SER A 82 -15.63 -8.06 -20.21
C SER A 82 -15.35 -8.37 -21.68
N GLU A 83 -14.15 -8.05 -22.18
CA GLU A 83 -13.70 -8.38 -23.54
C GLU A 83 -13.20 -9.84 -23.69
N GLY A 84 -13.22 -10.63 -22.61
CA GLY A 84 -12.83 -12.04 -22.65
C GLY A 84 -11.32 -12.29 -22.63
N TRP A 85 -10.52 -11.36 -22.09
CA TRP A 85 -9.05 -11.45 -22.01
C TRP A 85 -8.55 -11.64 -20.57
N PRO A 86 -8.89 -12.74 -19.88
CA PRO A 86 -8.51 -12.96 -18.48
C PRO A 86 -6.99 -13.09 -18.27
N GLY A 87 -6.25 -13.50 -19.30
CA GLY A 87 -4.78 -13.56 -19.25
C GLY A 87 -4.12 -12.18 -19.23
N GLU A 88 -4.81 -11.14 -19.69
CA GLU A 88 -4.23 -9.81 -19.88
C GLU A 88 -4.64 -8.80 -18.81
N LEU A 89 -5.39 -9.17 -17.77
CA LEU A 89 -5.95 -8.22 -16.78
C LEU A 89 -4.94 -7.19 -16.21
N ARG A 90 -3.66 -7.56 -16.12
CA ARG A 90 -2.58 -6.74 -15.53
C ARG A 90 -1.75 -5.95 -16.55
N ARG A 91 -1.91 -6.20 -17.85
CA ARG A 91 -1.12 -5.53 -18.90
C ARG A 91 -1.39 -4.01 -18.87
N PHE A 92 -0.44 -3.15 -19.20
CA PHE A 92 -0.73 -1.70 -19.27
C PHE A 92 -1.11 -1.32 -20.69
N VAL A 93 -0.19 -1.52 -21.64
CA VAL A 93 -0.41 -1.30 -23.07
C VAL A 93 -0.27 -2.63 -23.83
N ARG A 94 -1.09 -2.81 -24.87
CA ARG A 94 -0.88 -3.86 -25.87
C ARG A 94 0.00 -3.28 -26.97
N VAL A 95 1.18 -3.84 -27.14
CA VAL A 95 2.02 -3.54 -28.31
C VAL A 95 1.35 -4.26 -29.49
N ALA A 96 1.09 -3.51 -30.56
CA ALA A 96 0.49 -4.01 -31.79
C ALA A 96 1.45 -4.92 -32.56
#